data_AF-A0A3G2KYL1-F1
#
_entry.id   AF-A0A3G2KYL1-F1
#
_cell.length_a   1.000
_cell.length_b   1.000
_cell.length_c   1.000
_cell.angle_alpha   90.00
_cell.angle_beta   90.00
_cell.angle_gamma   90.00
#
_symmetry.space_group_name_H-M   'P 1'
#
loop_
_entity.id
_entity.type
_entity.pdbx_description
1 polymer ?
#
loop_
_entity_poly.entity_id
_entity_poly.type
_entity_poly.pdbx_seq_one_letter_code
_entity_poly.pdbx_strand_id
1 'polypeptide(L)'
;PANPLNTPPHIKPEWYFLFAYAILRSIPNKLGGVLALILSILILIFLPLLHTSKQRSLMFRPITQTLYWILVANLLILTWIGGQPVE
;
A
#
# COMPACT_ATOMS: atom_id res chain seq x y z
N PRO A 1 12.80 -14.78 23.61
CA PRO A 1 13.31 -15.76 22.62
C PRO A 1 12.20 -16.15 21.64
N ALA A 2 12.52 -16.34 20.35
CA ALA A 2 11.56 -16.80 19.34
C ALA A 2 11.17 -18.27 19.58
N ASN A 3 9.89 -18.60 19.41
CA ASN A 3 9.38 -19.98 19.52
C ASN A 3 8.71 -20.39 18.20
N PRO A 4 9.30 -21.31 17.42
CA PRO A 4 8.76 -21.71 16.11
C PRO A 4 7.44 -22.49 16.19
N LEU A 5 7.08 -23.02 17.36
CA LEU A 5 5.84 -23.78 17.58
C LEU A 5 4.69 -22.93 18.11
N ASN A 6 4.94 -21.65 18.43
CA ASN A 6 3.92 -20.76 18.99
C ASN A 6 3.88 -19.41 18.27
N THR A 7 2.82 -19.18 17.52
CA THR A 7 2.50 -17.90 16.88
C THR A 7 1.68 -17.03 17.83
N PRO A 8 2.11 -15.79 18.15
CA PRO A 8 1.30 -14.85 18.91
C PRO A 8 -0.08 -14.61 18.26
N PRO A 9 -1.14 -14.35 19.05
CA PRO A 9 -2.49 -14.14 18.52
C PRO A 9 -2.62 -12.87 17.65
N HIS A 10 -1.80 -11.85 17.90
CA HIS A 10 -1.79 -10.59 17.14
C HIS A 10 -0.45 -10.40 16.42
N ILE A 11 -0.15 -11.26 15.44
CA ILE A 11 1.01 -11.08 14.57
C ILE A 11 0.76 -9.92 13.62
N LYS A 12 1.62 -8.91 13.68
CA LYS A 12 1.66 -7.78 12.76
C LYS A 12 3.12 -7.41 12.44
N PRO A 13 3.39 -6.92 11.22
CA PRO A 13 4.71 -6.40 10.88
C PRO A 13 4.93 -5.00 11.48
N GLU A 14 6.10 -4.43 11.24
CA GLU A 14 6.42 -3.04 11.58
C GLU A 14 5.49 -2.06 10.85
N TRP A 15 5.30 -0.87 11.44
CA TRP A 15 4.29 0.09 11.03
C TRP A 15 4.41 0.54 9.57
N TYR A 16 5.63 0.68 9.05
CA TYR A 16 5.90 1.09 7.67
C TYR A 16 5.58 0.02 6.62
N PHE A 17 5.39 -1.25 7.04
CA PHE A 17 4.95 -2.34 6.17
C PHE A 17 3.43 -2.55 6.19
N LEU A 18 2.68 -1.87 7.05
CA LEU A 18 1.25 -2.15 7.25
C LEU A 18 0.40 -1.91 5.99
N PHE A 19 0.73 -0.93 5.15
CA PHE A 19 -0.02 -0.69 3.91
C PHE A 19 0.11 -1.86 2.93
N ALA A 20 1.32 -2.41 2.77
CA ALA A 20 1.59 -3.54 1.89
C ALA A 20 1.00 -4.84 2.46
N TYR A 21 1.06 -5.00 3.80
CA TYR A 21 0.41 -6.08 4.51
C TYR A 21 -1.11 -6.04 4.33
N ALA A 22 -1.73 -4.85 4.39
CA ALA A 22 -3.15 -4.64 4.12
C ALA A 22 -3.53 -5.09 2.70
N ILE A 23 -2.75 -4.71 1.68
CA ILE A 23 -2.98 -5.14 0.28
C ILE A 23 -2.88 -6.66 0.14
N LEU A 24 -1.87 -7.28 0.79
CA LEU A 24 -1.68 -8.73 0.77
C LEU A 24 -2.88 -9.49 1.35
N ARG A 25 -3.41 -9.04 2.51
CA ARG A 25 -4.56 -9.68 3.18
C ARG A 25 -5.90 -9.40 2.51
N SER A 26 -6.02 -8.32 1.72
CA SER A 26 -7.26 -7.98 1.03
C SER A 26 -7.61 -8.93 -0.11
N ILE A 27 -6.66 -9.72 -0.61
CA ILE A 27 -6.87 -10.65 -1.71
C ILE A 27 -6.95 -12.08 -1.17
N PRO A 28 -8.12 -12.76 -1.24
CA PRO A 28 -8.31 -14.12 -0.73
C PRO A 28 -7.70 -15.19 -1.67
N ASN A 29 -6.53 -14.92 -2.23
CA ASN A 29 -5.78 -15.83 -3.09
C ASN A 29 -4.28 -15.67 -2.81
N LYS A 30 -3.58 -16.78 -2.56
CA LYS A 30 -2.15 -16.76 -2.21
C LYS A 30 -1.27 -16.12 -3.29
N LEU A 31 -1.47 -16.48 -4.56
CA LEU A 31 -0.68 -15.96 -5.67
C LEU A 31 -1.08 -14.52 -5.99
N GLY A 32 -2.38 -14.22 -6.00
CA GLY A 32 -2.90 -12.88 -6.24
C GLY A 32 -2.41 -11.85 -5.21
N GLY A 33 -2.42 -12.21 -3.93
CA GLY A 33 -1.91 -11.35 -2.86
C GLY A 33 -0.42 -11.02 -3.02
N VAL A 34 0.41 -12.03 -3.32
CA VAL A 34 1.86 -11.83 -3.54
C VAL A 34 2.11 -10.94 -4.76
N LEU A 35 1.40 -11.18 -5.87
CA LEU A 35 1.51 -10.34 -7.05
C LEU A 35 1.09 -8.90 -6.78
N ALA A 36 -0.01 -8.67 -6.07
CA ALA A 36 -0.47 -7.33 -5.72
C ALA A 36 0.50 -6.60 -4.79
N LEU A 37 1.10 -7.29 -3.82
CA LEU A 37 2.13 -6.72 -2.97
C LEU A 37 3.31 -6.22 -3.81
N ILE A 38 3.84 -7.07 -4.69
CA ILE A 38 4.97 -6.70 -5.56
C ILE A 38 4.57 -5.53 -6.47
N LEU A 39 3.38 -5.60 -7.07
CA LEU A 39 2.88 -4.56 -7.98
C LEU A 39 2.68 -3.21 -7.28
N SER A 40 2.30 -3.20 -6.01
CA SER A 40 2.11 -1.98 -5.22
C SER A 40 3.40 -1.13 -5.11
N ILE A 41 4.56 -1.76 -5.21
CA ILE A 41 5.87 -1.09 -5.21
C ILE A 41 6.35 -0.88 -6.65
N LEU A 42 6.23 -1.89 -7.52
CA LEU A 42 6.69 -1.80 -8.91
C LEU A 42 6.00 -0.69 -9.71
N ILE A 43 4.75 -0.35 -9.38
CA ILE A 43 4.01 0.73 -10.05
C ILE A 43 4.77 2.07 -10.02
N LEU A 44 5.63 2.30 -9.01
CA LEU A 44 6.45 3.50 -8.90
C LEU A 44 7.43 3.66 -10.06
N ILE A 45 7.94 2.56 -10.60
CA ILE A 45 8.86 2.57 -11.75
C ILE A 45 8.15 3.05 -13.02
N PHE A 46 6.84 2.78 -13.12
CA PHE A 46 6.03 3.21 -14.27
C PHE A 46 5.57 4.68 -14.19
N LEU A 47 5.75 5.37 -13.06
CA LEU A 47 5.31 6.76 -12.90
C LEU A 47 5.83 7.72 -13.99
N PRO A 48 7.10 7.67 -14.44
CA PRO A 48 7.59 8.54 -15.52
C PRO A 48 6.88 8.26 -16.85
N LEU A 49 6.53 7.01 -17.13
CA LEU A 49 5.85 6.59 -18.36
C LEU A 49 4.37 7.00 -18.36
N LEU A 50 3.75 7.04 -17.17
CA LEU A 50 2.35 7.44 -17.00
C LEU A 50 2.16 8.96 -16.93
N HIS A 51 3.24 9.75 -16.95
CA HIS A 51 3.16 11.21 -16.90
C HIS A 51 2.69 11.80 -18.24
N THR A 52 1.41 12.13 -18.33
CA THR A 52 0.78 12.68 -19.55
C THR A 52 0.76 14.21 -19.62
N SER A 53 1.11 14.90 -18.54
CA SER A 53 1.03 16.36 -18.50
C SER A 53 2.25 17.01 -19.14
N LYS A 54 2.03 18.18 -19.75
CA LYS A 54 3.11 19.05 -20.22
C LYS A 54 3.81 19.79 -19.07
N GLN A 55 3.19 19.86 -17.89
CA GLN A 55 3.73 20.53 -16.71
C GLN A 55 4.24 19.50 -15.70
N ARG A 56 5.54 19.59 -15.38
CA ARG A 56 6.20 18.69 -14.42
C ARG A 56 5.65 18.81 -13.00
N SER A 57 5.37 20.04 -12.56
CA SER A 57 4.90 20.30 -11.19
C SER A 57 3.40 20.09 -11.04
N LEU A 58 2.97 19.72 -9.83
CA LEU A 58 1.57 19.64 -9.42
C LEU A 58 0.98 21.00 -9.02
N MET A 59 1.81 22.03 -8.81
CA MET A 59 1.42 23.34 -8.26
C MET A 59 0.28 24.02 -9.03
N PHE A 60 0.27 23.91 -10.35
CA PHE A 60 -0.73 24.56 -11.22
C PHE A 60 -1.74 23.56 -11.79
N ARG A 61 -1.90 22.39 -11.15
CA ARG A 61 -2.73 21.28 -11.61
C ARG A 61 -3.72 20.86 -10.52
N PRO A 62 -4.78 21.65 -10.25
CA PRO A 62 -5.67 21.45 -9.10
C PRO A 62 -6.30 20.06 -9.07
N ILE A 63 -6.75 19.53 -10.21
CA ILE A 63 -7.33 18.18 -10.28
C ILE A 63 -6.31 17.11 -9.88
N THR A 64 -5.08 17.18 -10.41
CA THR A 64 -4.04 16.19 -10.08
C THR A 64 -3.55 16.34 -8.65
N GLN A 65 -3.53 17.57 -8.11
CA GLN A 65 -3.20 17.83 -6.71
C GLN A 65 -4.24 17.19 -5.77
N THR A 66 -5.53 17.31 -6.07
CA THR A 66 -6.58 16.62 -5.31
C THR A 66 -6.42 15.10 -5.37
N LEU A 67 -6.16 14.54 -6.56
CA LEU A 67 -5.92 13.09 -6.71
C LEU A 67 -4.69 12.62 -5.93
N TYR A 68 -3.62 13.42 -5.88
CA TYR A 68 -2.45 13.12 -5.06
C TYR A 68 -2.79 13.05 -3.57
N TRP A 69 -3.57 13.99 -3.06
CA TRP A 69 -4.01 13.97 -1.65
C TRP A 69 -4.96 12.81 -1.35
N ILE A 70 -5.83 12.43 -2.29
CA ILE A 70 -6.64 11.21 -2.18
C ILE A 70 -5.75 9.98 -2.09
N LEU A 71 -4.68 9.89 -2.89
CA LEU A 71 -3.72 8.79 -2.82
C LEU A 71 -3.02 8.72 -1.46
N VAL A 72 -2.58 9.87 -0.93
CA VAL A 72 -1.96 9.96 0.40
C VAL A 72 -2.94 9.51 1.49
N ALA A 73 -4.19 9.98 1.44
CA ALA A 73 -5.23 9.57 2.38
C ALA A 73 -5.50 8.06 2.31
N ASN A 74 -5.51 7.48 1.10
CA ASN A 74 -5.68 6.04 0.90
C ASN A 74 -4.52 5.24 1.53
N LEU A 75 -3.27 5.66 1.35
CA LEU A 75 -2.11 5.01 2.00
C LEU A 75 -2.20 5.05 3.53
N LEU A 76 -2.67 6.15 4.11
CA LEU A 76 -2.91 6.26 5.55
C LEU A 76 -4.01 5.30 6.02
N ILE A 77 -5.11 5.21 5.26
CA ILE A 77 -6.21 4.26 5.54
C ILE A 77 -5.72 2.81 5.44
N LEU A 78 -4.94 2.44 4.42
CA LEU A 78 -4.36 1.11 4.29
C LEU A 78 -3.43 0.77 5.46
N THR A 79 -2.60 1.72 5.89
CA THR A 79 -1.73 1.56 7.06
C THR A 79 -2.56 1.29 8.31
N TRP A 80 -3.66 2.02 8.49
CA TRP A 80 -4.57 1.84 9.61
C TRP A 80 -5.27 0.47 9.58
N ILE A 81 -5.84 0.07 8.43
CA ILE A 81 -6.51 -1.23 8.23
C ILE A 81 -5.53 -2.39 8.44
N GLY A 82 -4.28 -2.26 7.99
CA GLY A 82 -3.24 -3.27 8.18
C GLY A 82 -2.94 -3.56 9.66
N GLY A 83 -3.19 -2.59 10.55
CA GLY A 83 -3.03 -2.75 12.00
C GLY A 83 -4.24 -3.31 12.73
N GLN A 84 -5.40 -3.39 12.08
CA GLN A 84 -6.63 -3.96 12.67
C GLN A 84 -6.62 -5.49 12.60
N PRO A 85 -7.31 -6.20 13.51
CA PRO A 85 -7.51 -7.64 13.39
C PRO A 85 -8.22 -8.01 12.08
N VAL A 86 -8.07 -9.28 11.65
CA VAL A 86 -8.86 -9.84 10.55
C VAL A 86 -10.13 -10.40 11.19
N GLU A 87 -11.20 -9.62 11.12
CA GLU A 87 -12.58 -10.07 11.38
C GLU A 87 -13.30 -10.29 10.04
#